data_AF-A0A958T2R2-F1
#
_entry.id   AF-A0A958T2R2-F1
#
_cell.length_a   1.000
_cell.length_b   1.000
_cell.length_c   1.000
_cell.angle_alpha   90.00
_cell.angle_beta   90.00
_cell.angle_gamma   90.00
#
_symmetry.space_group_name_H-M   'P 1'
#
loop_
_entity.id
_entity.type
_entity.pdbx_description
1 polymer ?
#
loop_
_entity_poly.entity_id
_entity_poly.type
_entity_poly.pdbx_seq_one_letter_code
_entity_poly.pdbx_strand_id
1 'polypeptide(L)'
;HNEKNWHADLYAKEKTELEKFISDHTTNYYLDSEKLHNVFENVNTIKSYDLFSGSIHIFIWLAFGLASILLMFRVTNLRILLFSIITTGVLATFISLLILLYTFLVSSSNVEYFIPYLILMIGSTILSIPLFFIDSVKKTFSGICLNITIGGFVLYMFLIIGIISMHQSDFCRTKDYYDENCFVLIDYLGMTTSYILFIAGFVFIYFYSGIIKKWRALPEG
;
A
#
# COMPACT_ATOMS: atom_id res chain seq x y z
N HIS A 1 23.45 -28.50 -80.87
CA HIS A 1 22.12 -28.84 -80.36
C HIS A 1 21.94 -27.98 -79.11
N ASN A 2 21.66 -26.68 -79.13
CA ASN A 2 20.64 -25.83 -79.78
C ASN A 2 19.20 -26.02 -79.28
N GLU A 3 18.92 -25.52 -78.07
CA GLU A 3 17.59 -25.02 -77.63
C GLU A 3 17.83 -23.77 -76.76
N LYS A 4 17.92 -22.57 -77.36
CA LYS A 4 16.84 -21.61 -77.68
C LYS A 4 16.13 -21.01 -76.45
N ASN A 5 16.72 -19.88 -76.03
CA ASN A 5 16.09 -18.75 -75.37
C ASN A 5 14.76 -18.35 -76.05
N TRP A 6 13.66 -18.58 -75.33
CA TRP A 6 12.38 -17.88 -75.44
C TRP A 6 11.89 -17.89 -73.99
N HIS A 7 11.85 -16.79 -73.24
CA HIS A 7 10.95 -15.67 -73.38
C HIS A 7 11.54 -14.48 -72.60
N ALA A 8 12.35 -13.67 -73.25
CA ALA A 8 12.50 -12.27 -72.87
C ALA A 8 11.52 -11.49 -73.75
N ASP A 9 10.82 -10.54 -73.17
CA ASP A 9 9.72 -9.75 -73.73
C ASP A 9 8.35 -10.43 -73.69
N LEU A 10 7.61 -10.16 -72.62
CA LEU A 10 6.22 -9.70 -72.71
C LEU A 10 5.75 -9.17 -71.34
N TYR A 11 5.31 -7.91 -71.35
CA TYR A 11 4.65 -7.13 -70.30
C TYR A 11 5.54 -6.39 -69.27
N ALA A 12 6.27 -5.38 -69.77
CA ALA A 12 6.39 -4.13 -69.02
C ALA A 12 4.98 -3.51 -68.92
N LYS A 13 4.20 -3.95 -67.93
CA LYS A 13 2.87 -3.40 -67.64
C LYS A 13 3.09 -1.97 -67.14
N GLU A 14 2.78 -1.00 -67.99
CA GLU A 14 2.80 0.42 -67.66
C GLU A 14 1.94 0.62 -66.40
N LYS A 15 2.58 0.94 -65.27
CA LYS A 15 1.88 1.18 -64.01
C LYS A 15 0.93 2.35 -64.20
N THR A 16 -0.33 2.12 -63.89
CA THR A 16 -1.38 3.13 -63.93
C THR A 16 -0.98 4.33 -63.06
N GLU A 17 -1.35 5.57 -63.41
CA GLU A 17 -1.05 6.79 -62.61
C GLU A 17 -1.43 6.62 -61.12
N LEU A 18 -2.50 5.85 -60.85
CA LEU A 18 -2.93 5.48 -59.50
C LEU A 18 -1.93 4.58 -58.76
N GLU A 19 -1.32 3.60 -59.44
CA GLU A 19 -0.31 2.72 -58.85
C GLU A 19 1.02 3.44 -58.61
N LYS A 20 1.37 4.44 -59.44
CA LYS A 20 2.49 5.36 -59.18
C LYS A 20 2.19 6.27 -57.99
N PHE A 21 0.98 6.85 -57.92
CA PHE A 21 0.57 7.70 -56.81
C PHE A 21 0.59 6.95 -55.47
N ILE A 22 0.06 5.73 -55.45
CA ILE A 22 0.11 4.85 -54.28
C ILE A 22 1.56 4.50 -53.94
N SER A 23 2.37 4.06 -54.90
CA SER A 23 3.77 3.70 -54.68
C SER A 23 4.65 4.84 -54.16
N ASP A 24 4.43 6.09 -54.59
CA ASP A 24 5.21 7.25 -54.16
C ASP A 24 4.75 7.82 -52.81
N HIS A 25 3.48 7.60 -52.42
CA HIS A 25 2.91 8.12 -51.17
C HIS A 25 2.75 7.05 -50.07
N THR A 26 2.85 5.76 -50.39
CA THR A 26 3.02 4.69 -49.40
C THR A 26 4.51 4.55 -49.11
N THR A 27 5.00 5.42 -48.23
CA THR A 27 6.30 5.19 -47.58
C THR A 27 6.32 3.79 -46.95
N ASN A 28 7.48 3.14 -46.91
CA ASN A 28 7.76 1.78 -46.37
C ASN A 28 7.34 1.56 -44.90
N TYR A 29 6.56 2.46 -44.31
CA TYR A 29 5.80 2.23 -43.11
C TYR A 29 4.50 1.53 -43.49
N TYR A 30 4.60 0.23 -43.81
CA TYR A 30 3.49 -0.65 -43.47
C TYR A 30 3.23 -0.41 -41.98
N LEU A 31 2.19 0.36 -41.67
CA LEU A 31 1.60 0.38 -40.35
C LEU A 31 1.11 -1.05 -40.14
N ASP A 32 1.99 -1.85 -39.54
CA ASP A 32 1.75 -3.25 -39.20
C ASP A 32 0.46 -3.26 -38.38
N SER A 33 -0.64 -3.63 -39.04
CA SER A 33 -1.98 -3.32 -38.54
C SER A 33 -2.23 -4.01 -37.20
N GLU A 34 -1.56 -5.12 -36.94
CA GLU A 34 -1.57 -5.83 -35.67
C GLU A 34 -0.80 -5.08 -34.59
N LYS A 35 0.38 -4.54 -34.90
CA LYS A 35 1.15 -3.74 -33.92
C LYS A 35 0.44 -2.42 -33.63
N LEU A 36 -0.15 -1.79 -34.63
CA LEU A 36 -0.92 -0.56 -34.46
C LEU A 36 -2.21 -0.84 -33.69
N HIS A 37 -2.91 -1.94 -34.00
CA HIS A 37 -4.08 -2.39 -33.25
C HIS A 37 -3.72 -2.70 -31.80
N ASN A 38 -2.62 -3.42 -31.53
CA ASN A 38 -2.14 -3.68 -30.18
C ASN A 38 -1.75 -2.39 -29.45
N VAL A 39 -1.13 -1.42 -30.11
CA VAL A 39 -0.84 -0.11 -29.49
C VAL A 39 -2.14 0.62 -29.18
N PHE A 40 -3.11 0.65 -30.09
CA PHE A 40 -4.41 1.28 -29.84
C PHE A 40 -5.20 0.55 -28.76
N GLU A 41 -5.17 -0.78 -28.71
CA GLU A 41 -5.84 -1.58 -27.69
C GLU A 41 -5.18 -1.39 -26.32
N ASN A 42 -3.86 -1.35 -26.25
CA ASN A 42 -3.15 -1.01 -25.02
C ASN A 42 -3.43 0.43 -24.58
N VAL A 43 -3.45 1.39 -25.50
CA VAL A 43 -3.77 2.80 -25.20
C VAL A 43 -5.22 2.93 -24.75
N ASN A 44 -6.16 2.19 -25.36
CA ASN A 44 -7.57 2.21 -24.99
C ASN A 44 -7.79 1.49 -23.66
N THR A 45 -7.05 0.42 -23.39
CA THR A 45 -7.01 -0.29 -22.11
C THR A 45 -6.49 0.62 -21.01
N ILE A 46 -5.37 1.31 -21.22
CA ILE A 46 -4.80 2.30 -20.27
C ILE A 46 -5.76 3.47 -20.04
N LYS A 47 -6.47 3.92 -21.08
CA LYS A 47 -7.49 4.98 -20.97
C LYS A 47 -8.74 4.53 -20.21
N SER A 48 -9.10 3.24 -20.32
CA SER A 48 -10.23 2.63 -19.60
C SER A 48 -9.89 2.18 -18.19
N TYR A 49 -8.60 2.03 -17.85
CA TYR A 49 -8.15 1.78 -16.49
C TYR A 49 -8.41 3.03 -15.65
N ASP A 50 -9.24 2.87 -14.62
CA ASP A 50 -9.52 3.91 -13.62
C ASP A 50 -8.31 4.10 -12.70
N LEU A 51 -7.24 4.68 -13.27
CA LEU A 51 -6.01 5.05 -12.56
C LEU A 51 -6.32 5.99 -11.40
N PHE A 52 -7.41 6.76 -11.49
CA PHE A 52 -7.85 7.66 -10.43
C PHE A 52 -8.37 6.89 -9.21
N SER A 53 -9.26 5.89 -9.37
CA SER A 53 -9.78 5.14 -8.22
C SER A 53 -8.69 4.48 -7.37
N GLY A 54 -7.68 3.87 -8.00
CA GLY A 54 -6.56 3.25 -7.27
C GLY A 54 -5.62 4.29 -6.63
N SER A 55 -5.35 5.39 -7.34
CA SER A 55 -4.41 6.42 -6.87
C SER A 55 -4.98 7.29 -5.74
N ILE A 56 -6.30 7.50 -5.69
CA ILE A 56 -6.98 8.29 -4.66
C ILE A 56 -6.62 7.80 -3.26
N HIS A 57 -6.58 6.49 -3.05
CA HIS A 57 -6.21 5.91 -1.74
C HIS A 57 -4.81 6.36 -1.30
N ILE A 58 -3.82 6.33 -2.19
CA ILE A 58 -2.45 6.73 -1.88
C ILE A 58 -2.40 8.22 -1.51
N PHE A 59 -3.10 9.08 -2.26
CA PHE A 59 -3.15 10.52 -1.97
C PHE A 59 -3.81 10.82 -0.63
N ILE A 60 -4.89 10.11 -0.29
CA ILE A 60 -5.57 10.23 1.01
C ILE A 60 -4.62 9.85 2.15
N TRP A 61 -3.90 8.72 2.02
CA TRP A 61 -2.94 8.27 3.04
C TRP A 61 -1.76 9.21 3.20
N LEU A 62 -1.23 9.74 2.09
CA LEU A 62 -0.15 10.72 2.12
C LEU A 62 -0.60 12.00 2.83
N ALA A 63 -1.78 12.51 2.49
CA ALA A 63 -2.36 13.69 3.13
C ALA A 63 -2.63 13.46 4.62
N PHE A 64 -3.17 12.29 4.99
CA PHE A 64 -3.41 11.90 6.37
C PHE A 64 -2.11 11.80 7.18
N GLY A 65 -1.07 11.20 6.60
CA GLY A 65 0.26 11.09 7.22
C GLY A 65 0.89 12.47 7.46
N LEU A 66 0.86 13.35 6.45
CA LEU A 66 1.36 14.71 6.57
C LEU A 66 0.58 15.52 7.61
N ALA A 67 -0.76 15.43 7.62
CA ALA A 67 -1.61 16.08 8.62
C ALA A 67 -1.29 15.57 10.04
N SER A 68 -1.06 14.27 10.20
CA SER A 68 -0.69 13.65 11.48
C SER A 68 0.68 14.16 11.98
N ILE A 69 1.68 14.26 11.10
CA ILE A 69 3.00 14.81 11.44
C ILE A 69 2.88 16.29 11.86
N LEU A 70 2.12 17.08 11.11
CA LEU A 70 1.86 18.49 11.44
C LEU A 70 1.17 18.63 12.80
N LEU A 71 0.20 17.75 13.10
CA LEU A 71 -0.47 17.72 14.40
C LEU A 71 0.52 17.39 15.52
N MET A 72 1.35 16.36 15.37
CA MET A 72 2.36 16.00 16.37
C MET A 72 3.33 17.15 16.66
N PHE A 73 3.81 17.83 15.59
CA PHE A 73 4.67 19.00 15.71
C PHE A 73 4.00 20.14 16.47
N ARG A 74 2.72 20.42 16.16
CA ARG A 74 1.93 21.48 16.81
C ARG A 74 1.66 21.18 18.29
N VAL A 75 1.56 19.92 18.68
CA VAL A 75 1.19 19.50 20.04
C VAL A 75 2.41 19.34 20.96
N THR A 76 3.46 18.62 20.54
CA THR A 76 4.51 18.12 21.44
C THR A 76 5.85 18.84 21.38
N ASN A 77 6.01 19.82 20.48
CA ASN A 77 7.27 20.48 20.13
C ASN A 77 8.23 19.61 19.31
N LEU A 78 9.17 20.27 18.61
CA LEU A 78 10.11 19.63 17.70
C LEU A 78 11.01 18.59 18.38
N ARG A 79 11.47 18.87 19.60
CA ARG A 79 12.37 17.98 20.35
C ARG A 79 11.74 16.60 20.58
N ILE A 80 10.49 16.57 21.05
CA ILE A 80 9.75 15.33 21.35
C ILE A 80 9.39 14.61 20.05
N LEU A 81 9.02 15.36 19.00
CA LEU A 81 8.79 14.80 17.67
C LEU A 81 10.02 14.05 17.14
N LEU A 82 11.20 14.69 17.15
CA LEU A 82 12.45 14.06 16.68
C LEU A 82 12.78 12.81 17.49
N PHE A 83 12.66 12.86 18.82
CA PHE A 83 12.84 11.68 19.64
C PHE A 83 11.85 10.57 19.29
N SER A 84 10.58 10.88 19.02
CA SER A 84 9.61 9.87 18.63
C SER A 84 9.95 9.17 17.32
N ILE A 85 10.41 9.91 16.31
CA ILE A 85 10.85 9.33 15.02
C ILE A 85 12.06 8.40 15.24
N ILE A 86 13.04 8.84 16.02
CA ILE A 86 14.23 8.03 16.35
C ILE A 86 13.81 6.78 17.13
N THR A 87 12.96 6.93 18.15
CA THR A 87 12.46 5.81 18.97
C THR A 87 11.70 4.80 18.13
N THR A 88 10.84 5.22 17.20
CA THR A 88 10.15 4.32 16.27
C THR A 88 11.15 3.53 15.41
N GLY A 89 12.20 4.18 14.89
CA GLY A 89 13.25 3.50 14.11
C GLY A 89 14.05 2.47 14.92
N VAL A 90 14.41 2.83 16.15
CA VAL A 90 15.10 1.92 17.08
C VAL A 90 14.19 0.74 17.44
N LEU A 91 12.91 1.01 17.72
CA LEU A 91 11.92 -0.02 18.03
C LEU A 91 11.71 -0.99 16.85
N ALA A 92 11.62 -0.48 15.63
CA ALA A 92 11.49 -1.30 14.42
C ALA A 92 12.70 -2.21 14.21
N THR A 93 13.91 -1.70 14.44
CA THR A 93 15.15 -2.48 14.41
C THR A 93 15.14 -3.58 15.47
N PHE A 94 14.74 -3.23 16.69
CA PHE A 94 14.64 -4.19 17.80
C PHE A 94 13.63 -5.30 17.52
N ILE A 95 12.44 -4.97 17.01
CA ILE A 95 11.41 -5.94 16.62
C ILE A 95 11.95 -6.87 15.52
N SER A 96 12.58 -6.31 14.49
CA SER A 96 13.17 -7.09 13.40
C SER A 96 14.20 -8.09 13.90
N LEU A 97 15.05 -7.69 14.86
CA LEU A 97 16.02 -8.57 15.49
C LEU A 97 15.36 -9.70 16.29
N LEU A 98 14.29 -9.40 17.05
CA LEU A 98 13.54 -10.42 17.77
C LEU A 98 12.87 -11.44 16.84
N ILE A 99 12.31 -10.99 15.72
CA ILE A 99 11.71 -11.86 14.71
C ILE A 99 12.77 -12.81 14.12
N LEU A 100 13.94 -12.28 13.76
CA LEU A 100 15.03 -13.07 13.21
C LEU A 100 15.54 -14.12 14.23
N LEU A 101 15.71 -13.71 15.49
CA LEU A 101 16.10 -14.62 16.56
C LEU A 101 15.05 -15.73 16.76
N TYR A 102 13.77 -15.38 16.80
CA TYR A 102 12.69 -16.35 16.98
C TYR A 102 12.64 -17.35 15.82
N THR A 103 12.77 -16.87 14.58
CA THR A 103 12.78 -17.72 13.38
C THR A 103 13.96 -18.69 13.37
N PHE A 104 15.12 -18.27 13.89
CA PHE A 104 16.28 -19.15 14.02
C PHE A 104 16.09 -20.23 15.10
N LEU A 105 15.45 -19.89 16.21
CA LEU A 105 15.25 -20.82 17.34
C LEU A 105 14.09 -21.80 17.13
N VAL A 106 13.06 -21.40 16.38
CA VAL A 106 11.80 -22.14 16.25
C VAL A 106 11.59 -22.55 14.79
N SER A 107 11.83 -23.82 14.47
CA SER A 107 11.69 -24.39 13.11
C SER A 107 10.23 -24.74 12.73
N SER A 108 9.23 -24.12 13.36
CA SER A 108 7.82 -24.52 13.25
C SER A 108 7.00 -23.54 12.42
N SER A 109 5.88 -24.02 11.85
CA SER A 109 4.86 -23.21 11.17
C SER A 109 4.24 -22.09 12.04
N ASN A 110 4.44 -22.14 13.37
CA ASN A 110 3.91 -21.13 14.30
C ASN A 110 4.55 -19.74 14.19
N VAL A 111 5.63 -19.58 13.41
CA VAL A 111 6.31 -18.29 13.21
C VAL A 111 5.39 -17.25 12.55
N GLU A 112 4.48 -17.68 11.68
CA GLU A 112 3.61 -16.77 10.93
C GLU A 112 2.69 -15.95 11.85
N TYR A 113 2.16 -16.58 12.90
CA TYR A 113 1.32 -15.93 13.89
C TYR A 113 2.12 -15.12 14.92
N PHE A 114 3.35 -15.54 15.22
CA PHE A 114 4.17 -14.88 16.24
C PHE A 114 4.42 -13.39 15.93
N ILE A 115 4.74 -13.08 14.68
CA ILE A 115 5.08 -11.72 14.23
C ILE A 115 3.92 -10.72 14.48
N PRO A 116 2.71 -10.93 13.93
CA PRO A 116 1.63 -9.96 14.11
C PRO A 116 1.18 -9.85 15.57
N TYR A 117 1.21 -10.94 16.35
CA TYR A 117 0.89 -10.88 17.78
C TYR A 117 1.95 -10.11 18.60
N LEU A 118 3.23 -10.25 18.28
CA LEU A 118 4.30 -9.48 18.91
C LEU A 118 4.10 -7.97 18.66
N ILE A 119 3.84 -7.59 17.40
CA ILE A 119 3.59 -6.19 17.04
C ILE A 119 2.33 -5.68 17.74
N LEU A 120 1.27 -6.50 17.81
CA LEU A 120 0.03 -6.15 18.50
C LEU A 120 0.27 -5.92 20.00
N MET A 121 1.05 -6.78 20.67
CA MET A 121 1.38 -6.65 22.10
C MET A 121 2.14 -5.34 22.38
N ILE A 122 3.19 -5.05 21.58
CA ILE A 122 3.99 -3.84 21.71
C ILE A 122 3.14 -2.60 21.42
N GLY A 123 2.37 -2.62 20.34
CA GLY A 123 1.46 -1.52 19.97
C GLY A 123 0.42 -1.23 21.05
N SER A 124 -0.18 -2.28 21.63
CA SER A 124 -1.14 -2.15 22.73
C SER A 124 -0.49 -1.55 23.99
N THR A 125 0.75 -1.95 24.28
CA THR A 125 1.52 -1.37 25.39
C THR A 125 1.76 0.12 25.18
N ILE A 126 2.20 0.52 23.98
CA ILE A 126 2.44 1.93 23.64
C ILE A 126 1.16 2.76 23.73
N LEU A 127 0.04 2.23 23.22
CA LEU A 127 -1.27 2.89 23.25
C LEU A 127 -1.79 3.06 24.69
N SER A 128 -1.53 2.08 25.57
CA SER A 128 -2.00 2.08 26.95
C SER A 128 -1.34 3.15 27.84
N ILE A 129 -0.08 3.51 27.55
CA ILE A 129 0.70 4.47 28.34
C ILE A 129 0.03 5.86 28.39
N PRO A 130 -0.24 6.53 27.27
CA PRO A 130 -0.89 7.84 27.29
C PRO A 130 -2.36 7.78 27.72
N LEU A 131 -3.01 6.61 27.65
CA LEU A 131 -4.39 6.42 28.09
C LEU A 131 -4.52 6.37 29.62
N PHE A 132 -3.70 5.54 30.28
CA PHE A 132 -3.86 5.24 31.70
C PHE A 132 -2.77 5.83 32.60
N PHE A 133 -1.55 5.99 32.07
CA PHE A 133 -0.36 6.32 32.86
C PHE A 133 0.22 7.72 32.56
N ILE A 134 -0.60 8.59 31.98
CA ILE A 134 -0.18 9.93 31.55
C ILE A 134 0.37 10.81 32.70
N ASP A 135 -0.16 10.66 33.92
CA ASP A 135 0.24 11.45 35.09
C ASP A 135 1.43 10.82 35.85
N SER A 136 1.67 9.52 35.67
CA SER A 136 2.69 8.77 36.41
C SER A 136 4.05 8.73 35.73
N VAL A 137 4.11 9.17 34.47
CA VAL A 137 5.28 8.99 33.60
C VAL A 137 5.88 10.35 33.24
N LYS A 138 7.20 10.39 33.06
CA LYS A 138 7.92 11.61 32.66
C LYS A 138 7.28 12.23 31.42
N LYS A 139 7.03 13.54 31.44
CA LYS A 139 6.32 14.28 30.38
C LYS A 139 6.92 14.02 28.98
N THR A 140 8.25 14.02 28.88
CA THR A 140 8.97 13.74 27.63
C THR A 140 8.69 12.35 27.09
N PHE A 141 8.72 11.32 27.95
CA PHE A 141 8.47 9.94 27.54
C PHE A 141 7.00 9.73 27.16
N SER A 142 6.07 10.27 27.96
CA SER A 142 4.64 10.25 27.63
C SER A 142 4.36 10.95 26.29
N GLY A 143 5.06 12.06 26.00
CA GLY A 143 4.96 12.76 24.73
C GLY A 143 5.47 11.94 23.53
N ILE A 144 6.52 11.14 23.72
CA ILE A 144 6.99 10.21 22.68
C ILE A 144 5.92 9.15 22.40
N CYS A 145 5.40 8.48 23.42
CA CYS A 145 4.34 7.48 23.26
C CYS A 145 3.07 8.08 22.63
N LEU A 146 2.75 9.32 22.97
CA LEU A 146 1.63 10.06 22.40
C LEU A 146 1.82 10.27 20.88
N ASN A 147 3.00 10.73 20.43
CA ASN A 147 3.29 10.89 19.00
C ASN A 147 3.25 9.55 18.24
N ILE A 148 3.87 8.51 18.81
CA ILE A 148 3.83 7.16 18.21
C ILE A 148 2.39 6.67 18.11
N THR A 149 1.56 6.95 19.11
CA THR A 149 0.15 6.60 19.11
C THR A 149 -0.63 7.35 18.01
N ILE A 150 -0.44 8.66 17.86
CA ILE A 150 -1.13 9.45 16.83
C ILE A 150 -0.81 8.91 15.43
N GLY A 151 0.47 8.63 15.14
CA GLY A 151 0.88 8.14 13.82
C GLY A 151 0.60 6.66 13.60
N GLY A 152 0.71 5.86 14.66
CA GLY A 152 0.64 4.41 14.61
C GLY A 152 -0.76 3.83 14.79
N PHE A 153 -1.74 4.59 15.31
CA PHE A 153 -3.08 4.06 15.61
C PHE A 153 -3.75 3.45 14.38
N VAL A 154 -3.65 4.11 13.22
CA VAL A 154 -4.32 3.61 12.02
C VAL A 154 -3.65 2.35 11.47
N LEU A 155 -2.32 2.28 11.53
CA LEU A 155 -1.57 1.06 11.21
C LEU A 155 -1.87 -0.08 12.20
N TYR A 156 -2.07 0.27 13.48
CA TYR A 156 -2.47 -0.68 14.52
C TYR A 156 -3.87 -1.24 14.27
N MET A 157 -4.83 -0.42 13.85
CA MET A 157 -6.16 -0.89 13.44
C MET A 157 -6.09 -1.80 12.21
N PHE A 158 -5.26 -1.44 11.22
CA PHE A 158 -5.02 -2.30 10.07
C PHE A 158 -4.43 -3.65 10.48
N LEU A 159 -3.49 -3.68 11.44
CA LEU A 159 -2.93 -4.91 11.99
C LEU A 159 -4.00 -5.81 12.62
N ILE A 160 -4.93 -5.25 13.40
CA ILE A 160 -6.04 -6.03 14.00
C ILE A 160 -6.90 -6.68 12.91
N ILE A 161 -7.30 -5.91 11.89
CA ILE A 161 -8.07 -6.44 10.75
C ILE A 161 -7.28 -7.54 10.03
N GLY A 162 -5.96 -7.35 9.87
CA GLY A 162 -5.06 -8.35 9.29
C GLY A 162 -5.02 -9.65 10.09
N ILE A 163 -4.90 -9.58 11.41
CA ILE A 163 -4.90 -10.76 12.29
C ILE A 163 -6.23 -11.51 12.19
N ILE A 164 -7.37 -10.80 12.24
CA ILE A 164 -8.68 -11.42 12.10
C ILE A 164 -8.79 -12.14 10.74
N SER A 165 -8.37 -11.47 9.67
CA SER A 165 -8.41 -12.03 8.31
C SER A 165 -7.49 -13.23 8.16
N MET A 166 -6.33 -13.24 8.82
CA MET A 166 -5.40 -14.37 8.84
C MET A 166 -6.05 -15.61 9.48
N HIS A 167 -6.68 -15.46 10.65
CA HIS A 167 -7.41 -16.56 11.31
C HIS A 167 -8.60 -17.04 10.49
N GLN A 168 -9.33 -16.13 9.86
CA GLN A 168 -10.44 -16.50 8.97
C GLN A 168 -9.94 -17.29 7.76
N SER A 169 -8.86 -16.84 7.12
CA SER A 169 -8.26 -17.51 5.97
C SER A 169 -7.81 -18.93 6.31
N ASP A 170 -7.14 -19.14 7.45
CA ASP A 170 -6.73 -20.48 7.88
C ASP A 170 -7.92 -21.38 8.26
N PHE A 171 -8.96 -20.81 8.86
CA PHE A 171 -10.21 -21.53 9.10
C PHE A 171 -10.90 -21.93 7.79
N CYS A 172 -10.89 -21.06 6.78
CA CYS A 172 -11.40 -21.35 5.44
C CYS A 172 -10.63 -22.50 4.77
N ARG A 173 -9.30 -22.49 4.87
CA ARG A 173 -8.43 -23.52 4.29
C ARG A 173 -8.60 -24.89 4.94
N THR A 174 -8.98 -24.93 6.21
CA THR A 174 -9.17 -26.18 6.96
C THR A 174 -10.58 -26.78 6.81
N LYS A 175 -11.56 -26.00 6.32
CA LYS A 175 -12.97 -26.42 6.20
C LYS A 175 -13.38 -27.12 4.90
N ASP A 176 -12.41 -27.50 4.07
CA ASP A 176 -12.57 -28.23 2.81
C ASP A 176 -13.04 -27.37 1.60
N TYR A 177 -12.54 -27.78 0.44
CA TYR A 177 -12.35 -27.03 -0.82
C TYR A 177 -13.65 -26.61 -1.57
N TYR A 178 -14.84 -26.87 -1.00
CA TYR A 178 -16.12 -26.81 -1.71
C TYR A 178 -17.10 -25.73 -1.21
N ASP A 179 -16.76 -24.97 -0.17
CA ASP A 179 -17.58 -23.84 0.26
C ASP A 179 -17.09 -22.56 -0.44
N GLU A 180 -17.67 -22.24 -1.59
CA GLU A 180 -17.36 -21.04 -2.39
C GLU A 180 -17.64 -19.72 -1.65
N ASN A 181 -18.26 -19.77 -0.47
CA ASN A 181 -18.68 -18.62 0.32
C ASN A 181 -17.88 -18.44 1.62
N CYS A 182 -16.58 -18.71 1.61
CA CYS A 182 -15.79 -18.43 2.81
C CYS A 182 -15.54 -16.94 3.00
N PHE A 183 -16.05 -16.39 4.10
CA PHE A 183 -15.93 -14.98 4.43
C PHE A 183 -14.55 -14.67 5.01
N VAL A 184 -13.75 -13.91 4.26
CA VAL A 184 -12.51 -13.31 4.74
C VAL A 184 -12.71 -11.79 4.79
N LEU A 185 -12.50 -11.20 5.97
CA LEU A 185 -12.83 -9.80 6.24
C LEU A 185 -12.10 -8.84 5.29
N ILE A 186 -10.79 -9.02 5.07
CA ILE A 186 -10.02 -8.14 4.18
C ILE A 186 -10.44 -8.25 2.71
N ASP A 187 -10.80 -9.46 2.25
CA ASP A 187 -11.23 -9.70 0.86
C ASP A 187 -12.64 -9.13 0.63
N TYR A 188 -13.52 -9.24 1.62
CA TYR A 188 -14.86 -8.67 1.56
C TYR A 188 -14.83 -7.13 1.58
N LEU A 189 -14.00 -6.52 2.43
CA LEU A 189 -13.91 -5.06 2.50
C LEU A 189 -13.12 -4.48 1.32
N GLY A 190 -12.12 -5.21 0.81
CA GLY A 190 -11.27 -4.77 -0.29
C GLY A 190 -10.73 -3.35 -0.09
N MET A 191 -10.87 -2.52 -1.13
CA MET A 191 -10.47 -1.11 -1.10
C MET A 191 -11.27 -0.25 -0.10
N THR A 192 -12.46 -0.68 0.31
CA THR A 192 -13.29 0.03 1.31
C THR A 192 -12.61 0.07 2.68
N THR A 193 -11.75 -0.91 2.99
CA THR A 193 -10.91 -0.93 4.21
C THR A 193 -10.15 0.38 4.40
N SER A 194 -9.63 0.94 3.31
CA SER A 194 -8.87 2.19 3.30
C SER A 194 -9.70 3.37 3.83
N TYR A 195 -10.95 3.51 3.37
CA TYR A 195 -11.87 4.56 3.82
C TYR A 195 -12.31 4.36 5.26
N ILE A 196 -12.59 3.12 5.67
CA ILE A 196 -12.97 2.78 7.04
C ILE A 196 -11.84 3.16 8.02
N LEU A 197 -10.60 2.81 7.69
CA LEU A 197 -9.43 3.14 8.50
C LEU A 197 -9.19 4.65 8.56
N PHE A 198 -9.38 5.37 7.46
CA PHE A 198 -9.28 6.82 7.43
C PHE A 198 -10.30 7.49 8.37
N ILE A 199 -11.58 7.10 8.29
CA ILE A 199 -12.63 7.60 9.17
C ILE A 199 -12.33 7.24 10.63
N ALA A 200 -11.93 5.99 10.91
CA ALA A 200 -11.53 5.54 12.24
C ALA A 200 -10.36 6.38 12.80
N GLY A 201 -9.41 6.77 11.95
CA GLY A 201 -8.32 7.68 12.30
C GLY A 201 -8.81 9.06 12.77
N PHE A 202 -9.77 9.67 12.06
CA PHE A 202 -10.37 10.95 12.50
C PHE A 202 -11.12 10.82 13.81
N VAL A 203 -11.95 9.78 13.94
CA VAL A 203 -12.71 9.50 15.16
C VAL A 203 -11.75 9.30 16.33
N PHE A 204 -10.67 8.57 16.12
CA PHE A 204 -9.63 8.39 17.12
C PHE A 204 -9.00 9.71 17.52
N ILE A 205 -8.52 10.53 16.57
CA ILE A 205 -7.92 11.84 16.87
C ILE A 205 -8.89 12.73 17.66
N TYR A 206 -10.18 12.70 17.31
CA TYR A 206 -11.22 13.44 18.02
C TYR A 206 -11.29 13.06 19.50
N PHE A 207 -11.42 11.77 19.82
CA PHE A 207 -11.43 11.30 21.22
C PHE A 207 -10.08 11.51 21.92
N TYR A 208 -9.00 11.28 21.19
CA TYR A 208 -7.63 11.40 21.68
C TYR A 208 -7.25 12.86 21.99
N SER A 209 -7.97 13.84 21.44
CA SER A 209 -7.79 15.26 21.76
C SER A 209 -7.93 15.57 23.26
N GLY A 210 -8.75 14.82 24.00
CA GLY A 210 -8.86 14.94 25.45
C GLY A 210 -7.56 14.56 26.17
N ILE A 211 -6.94 13.46 25.73
CA ILE A 211 -5.65 12.97 26.26
C ILE A 211 -4.53 13.95 25.91
N ILE A 212 -4.53 14.47 24.68
CA ILE A 212 -3.59 15.51 24.26
C ILE A 212 -3.66 16.75 25.17
N LYS A 213 -4.88 17.22 25.47
CA LYS A 213 -5.08 18.36 26.37
C LYS A 213 -4.54 18.07 27.77
N LYS A 214 -4.81 16.87 28.30
CA LYS A 214 -4.30 16.42 29.61
C LYS A 214 -2.77 16.39 29.64
N TRP A 215 -2.15 15.82 28.61
CA TRP A 215 -0.68 15.76 28.50
C TRP A 215 -0.06 17.16 28.47
N ARG A 216 -0.66 18.07 27.71
CA ARG A 216 -0.18 19.46 27.58
C ARG A 216 -0.24 20.22 28.90
N ALA A 217 -1.19 19.90 29.77
CA ALA A 217 -1.35 20.54 31.08
C ALA A 217 -0.36 20.03 32.14
N LEU A 218 0.40 18.95 31.88
CA LEU A 218 1.38 18.42 32.82
C LEU A 218 2.50 19.45 33.08
N PRO A 219 2.96 19.61 34.33
CA PRO A 219 4.10 20.47 34.65
C PRO A 219 5.37 19.95 33.96
N GLU A 220 6.28 20.85 33.63
CA GLU A 220 7.60 20.52 33.10
C GLU A 220 8.48 19.98 34.24
N GLY A 221 8.29 18.70 34.57
CA GLY A 221 9.14 17.94 35.50
C GLY A 221 10.26 17.19 34.79
#